data_AF-A0A3Q4H2H1-F1
#
_entry.id   AF-A0A3Q4H2H1-F1
#
_cell.length_a   1.000
_cell.length_b   1.000
_cell.length_c   1.000
_cell.angle_alpha   90.00
_cell.angle_beta   90.00
_cell.angle_gamma   90.00
#
_symmetry.space_group_name_H-M   'P 1'
#
loop_
_entity.id
_entity.type
_entity.pdbx_description
1 polymer ?
#
loop_
_entity_poly.entity_id
_entity_poly.type
_entity_poly.pdbx_seq_one_letter_code
_entity_poly.pdbx_strand_id
1 'polypeptide(L)'
;LKTSVKAFQYDLNPDVPKAEVQKLFFDTHAVVRLLEENFTTSQSEGMVSVLVKMTNSNMDVIYSDMITKVQQEIMLQRVMSQIATVKKDMVILEKSEFSTLLAENEVQLLQLKVQLADEMQKVQSDKMLDMNLEKSRVKELRAEHEKKLLETRTEIMEMTAEQERYLTQTNMKIDTEVAGLKTMLESHKLDTIKYLASVFTCLTVVLGFYRIWM
;
A
#
# COMPACT_ATOMS: atom_id res chain seq x y z
N LEU A 1 -20.41 -19.42 5.76
CA LEU A 1 -20.79 -20.78 6.21
C LEU A 1 -21.63 -20.66 7.47
N LYS A 2 -22.92 -21.01 7.44
CA LYS A 2 -23.77 -21.07 8.63
C LYS A 2 -23.51 -22.40 9.32
N THR A 3 -22.69 -22.41 10.36
CA THR A 3 -22.54 -23.55 11.26
C THR A 3 -23.85 -23.72 12.04
N SER A 4 -24.72 -24.60 11.54
CA SER A 4 -25.86 -25.09 12.30
C SER A 4 -25.30 -25.98 13.42
N VAL A 5 -25.05 -25.36 14.58
CA VAL A 5 -24.82 -26.09 15.83
C VAL A 5 -26.17 -26.72 16.20
N LYS A 6 -26.46 -27.89 15.64
CA LYS A 6 -27.47 -28.78 16.20
C LYS A 6 -26.95 -29.18 17.56
N ALA A 7 -27.55 -28.63 18.61
CA ALA A 7 -27.35 -29.09 19.96
C ALA A 7 -27.52 -30.62 19.96
N PHE A 8 -26.51 -31.35 20.44
CA PHE A 8 -26.58 -32.79 20.64
C PHE A 8 -27.64 -33.06 21.71
N GLN A 9 -28.89 -33.20 21.26
CA GLN A 9 -30.00 -33.63 22.07
C GLN A 9 -29.73 -35.12 22.33
N TYR A 10 -29.20 -35.44 23.51
CA TYR A 10 -29.08 -36.80 23.98
C TYR A 10 -30.50 -37.35 24.12
N ASP A 11 -30.95 -38.05 23.08
CA ASP A 11 -32.21 -38.77 23.12
C ASP A 11 -32.02 -39.98 24.05
N LEU A 12 -32.42 -39.79 25.30
CA LEU A 12 -32.24 -40.72 26.41
C LEU A 12 -33.21 -41.91 26.37
N ASN A 13 -34.07 -42.00 25.36
CA ASN A 13 -35.10 -43.05 25.30
C ASN A 13 -34.94 -43.97 24.08
N PRO A 14 -34.07 -45.00 24.15
CA PRO A 14 -34.30 -46.21 23.36
C PRO A 14 -35.26 -47.13 24.13
N ASP A 15 -36.17 -47.81 23.44
CA ASP A 15 -36.98 -48.91 23.97
C ASP A 15 -36.08 -49.89 24.75
N VAL A 16 -36.12 -49.78 26.08
CA VAL A 16 -35.29 -50.59 26.96
C VAL A 16 -36.01 -51.91 27.21
N PRO A 17 -35.36 -53.07 27.00
CA PRO A 17 -35.85 -54.34 27.52
C PRO A 17 -35.98 -54.24 29.04
N LYS A 18 -37.19 -54.40 29.58
CA LYS A 18 -37.42 -54.40 31.03
C LYS A 18 -36.45 -55.39 31.69
N ALA A 19 -35.73 -54.90 32.70
CA ALA A 19 -34.80 -55.70 33.48
C ALA A 19 -35.50 -56.98 33.96
N GLU A 20 -34.86 -58.14 33.74
CA GLU A 20 -35.29 -59.39 34.33
C GLU A 20 -35.10 -59.25 35.84
N VAL A 21 -36.21 -59.08 36.57
CA VAL A 21 -36.21 -58.83 38.02
C VAL A 21 -35.46 -59.97 38.70
N GLN A 22 -34.28 -59.66 39.25
CA GLN A 22 -33.55 -60.62 40.07
C GLN A 22 -34.35 -60.84 41.34
N LYS A 23 -35.20 -61.86 41.35
CA LYS A 23 -36.04 -62.22 42.50
C LYS A 23 -35.13 -62.61 43.66
N LEU A 24 -34.99 -61.72 44.64
CA LEU A 24 -34.49 -62.09 45.96
C LEU A 24 -35.55 -62.97 46.62
N PHE A 25 -35.18 -64.21 46.91
CA PHE A 25 -36.06 -65.14 47.60
C PHE A 25 -36.08 -64.77 49.09
N PHE A 26 -37.16 -64.15 49.53
CA PHE A 26 -37.42 -63.93 50.94
C PHE A 26 -38.05 -65.19 51.53
N ASP A 27 -37.40 -65.83 52.49
CA ASP A 27 -37.95 -67.00 53.18
C ASP A 27 -39.02 -66.56 54.19
N THR A 28 -40.24 -66.45 53.69
CA THR A 28 -41.44 -66.06 54.44
C THR A 28 -41.69 -66.98 55.64
N HIS A 29 -41.39 -68.27 55.50
CA HIS A 29 -41.75 -69.29 56.50
C HIS A 29 -40.78 -69.29 57.68
N ALA A 30 -39.47 -69.11 57.43
CA ALA A 30 -38.49 -68.96 58.51
C ALA A 30 -38.80 -67.73 59.39
N VAL A 31 -39.22 -66.62 58.78
CA VAL A 31 -39.55 -65.39 59.50
C VAL A 31 -40.84 -65.52 60.31
N VAL A 32 -41.85 -66.21 59.78
CA VAL A 32 -43.09 -66.50 60.55
C VAL A 32 -42.78 -67.32 61.80
N ARG A 33 -41.97 -68.38 61.69
CA ARG A 33 -41.59 -69.20 62.86
C ARG A 33 -40.86 -68.41 63.95
N LEU A 34 -40.01 -67.46 63.57
CA LEU A 34 -39.33 -66.58 64.52
C LEU A 34 -40.29 -65.64 65.25
N LEU A 35 -41.33 -65.16 64.56
CA LEU A 35 -42.32 -64.25 65.15
C LEU A 35 -43.34 -64.98 66.03
N GLU A 36 -43.63 -66.25 65.74
CA GLU A 36 -44.51 -67.11 66.54
C GLU A 36 -44.00 -67.35 67.98
N GLU A 37 -42.74 -67.07 68.28
CA GLU A 37 -42.21 -67.13 69.66
C GLU A 37 -42.84 -66.09 70.59
N ASN A 38 -43.32 -64.96 70.04
CA ASN A 38 -43.87 -63.84 70.81
C ASN A 38 -45.25 -63.36 70.34
N PHE A 39 -45.71 -63.82 69.17
CA PHE A 39 -46.98 -63.42 68.55
C PHE A 39 -47.82 -64.65 68.16
N THR A 40 -49.12 -64.45 67.97
CA THR A 40 -49.97 -65.51 67.40
C THR A 40 -49.64 -65.74 65.92
N THR A 41 -49.81 -66.97 65.43
CA THR A 41 -49.57 -67.33 64.01
C THR A 41 -50.21 -66.35 63.01
N SER A 42 -51.46 -65.95 63.26
CA SER A 42 -52.16 -64.99 62.39
C SER A 42 -51.53 -63.58 62.41
N GLN A 43 -51.01 -63.13 63.55
CA GLN A 43 -50.30 -61.85 63.65
C GLN A 43 -48.93 -61.92 62.95
N SER A 44 -48.20 -63.02 63.14
CA SER A 44 -46.92 -63.27 62.48
C SER A 44 -47.04 -63.29 60.96
N GLU A 45 -48.04 -64.01 60.42
CA GLU A 45 -48.33 -64.02 58.97
C GLU A 45 -48.73 -62.64 58.44
N GLY A 46 -49.55 -61.90 59.18
CA GLY A 46 -49.95 -60.54 58.83
C GLY A 46 -48.77 -59.57 58.76
N MET A 47 -47.87 -59.61 59.75
CA MET A 47 -46.66 -58.79 59.79
C MET A 47 -45.71 -59.12 58.65
N VAL A 48 -45.49 -60.40 58.38
CA VAL A 48 -44.62 -60.84 57.27
C VAL A 48 -45.22 -60.46 55.91
N SER A 49 -46.54 -60.53 55.75
CA SER A 49 -47.23 -60.06 54.53
C SER A 49 -46.99 -58.57 54.26
N VAL A 50 -47.03 -57.74 55.30
CA VAL A 50 -46.71 -56.30 55.18
C VAL A 50 -45.25 -56.09 54.83
N LEU A 51 -44.32 -56.83 55.45
CA LEU A 51 -42.88 -56.74 55.15
C LEU A 51 -42.56 -57.14 53.70
N VAL A 52 -43.18 -58.21 53.19
CA VAL A 52 -43.02 -58.63 51.80
C VAL A 52 -43.57 -57.57 50.85
N LYS A 53 -44.75 -57.02 51.13
CA LYS A 53 -45.33 -55.94 50.32
C LYS A 53 -44.47 -54.68 50.31
N MET A 54 -43.96 -54.27 51.47
CA MET A 54 -43.08 -53.10 51.60
C MET A 54 -41.74 -53.33 50.88
N THR A 55 -41.15 -54.53 51.02
CA THR A 55 -39.90 -54.90 50.36
C THR A 55 -40.07 -54.91 48.84
N ASN A 56 -41.14 -55.52 48.32
CA ASN A 56 -41.43 -55.52 46.88
C ASN A 56 -41.63 -54.10 46.36
N SER A 57 -42.41 -53.27 47.05
CA SER A 57 -42.62 -51.88 46.64
C SER A 57 -41.33 -51.05 46.67
N ASN A 58 -40.47 -51.24 47.67
CA ASN A 58 -39.17 -50.56 47.74
C ASN A 58 -38.22 -51.05 46.64
N MET A 59 -38.27 -52.35 46.34
CA MET A 59 -37.46 -52.97 45.30
C MET A 59 -37.87 -52.51 43.89
N ASP A 60 -39.16 -52.32 43.63
CA ASP A 60 -39.66 -51.75 42.36
C ASP A 60 -39.13 -50.32 42.15
N VAL A 61 -39.11 -49.49 43.19
CA VAL A 61 -38.56 -48.11 43.13
C VAL A 61 -37.04 -48.12 42.92
N ILE A 62 -36.32 -49.01 43.61
CA ILE A 62 -34.86 -49.13 43.44
C ILE A 62 -34.53 -49.59 42.01
N TYR A 63 -35.28 -50.55 41.46
CA TYR A 63 -35.06 -51.04 40.11
C TYR A 63 -35.51 -50.07 39.03
N SER A 64 -36.48 -49.18 39.29
CA SER A 64 -36.85 -48.13 38.33
C SER A 64 -35.74 -47.08 38.15
N ASP A 65 -34.98 -46.79 39.21
CA ASP A 65 -33.91 -45.80 39.18
C ASP A 65 -32.54 -46.40 38.83
N MET A 66 -32.41 -47.73 38.88
CA MET A 66 -31.16 -48.43 38.58
C MET A 66 -30.98 -48.65 37.07
N ILE A 67 -29.75 -48.45 36.60
CA ILE A 67 -29.35 -48.80 35.23
C ILE A 67 -28.82 -50.23 35.21
N THR A 68 -29.32 -51.04 34.29
CA THR A 68 -28.83 -52.40 34.07
C THR A 68 -27.45 -52.40 33.41
N LYS A 69 -26.62 -53.42 33.68
CA LYS A 69 -25.31 -53.57 33.02
C LYS A 69 -25.42 -53.60 31.50
N VAL A 70 -26.49 -54.20 30.96
CA VAL A 70 -26.77 -54.24 29.53
C VAL A 70 -27.02 -52.84 28.97
N GLN A 71 -27.84 -52.01 29.65
CA GLN A 71 -28.05 -50.62 29.24
C GLN A 71 -26.75 -49.80 29.27
N GLN A 72 -25.92 -49.99 30.29
CA GLN A 72 -24.63 -49.32 30.38
C GLN A 72 -23.71 -49.70 29.20
N GLU A 73 -23.67 -50.98 28.81
CA GLU A 73 -22.88 -51.44 27.67
C GLU A 73 -23.39 -50.88 26.34
N ILE A 74 -24.71 -50.85 26.13
CA ILE A 74 -25.33 -50.24 24.93
C ILE A 74 -24.97 -48.75 24.85
N MET A 75 -25.07 -48.03 25.97
CA MET A 75 -24.69 -46.62 26.03
C MET A 75 -23.21 -46.43 25.68
N LEU A 76 -22.34 -47.26 26.25
CA LEU A 76 -20.90 -47.20 25.98
C LEU A 76 -20.59 -47.45 24.50
N GLN A 77 -21.21 -48.46 23.88
CA GLN A 77 -21.03 -48.74 22.46
C GLN A 77 -21.50 -47.58 21.58
N ARG A 78 -22.61 -46.92 21.93
CA ARG A 78 -23.09 -45.73 21.23
C ARG A 78 -22.08 -44.57 21.32
N VAL A 79 -21.55 -44.30 22.52
CA VAL A 79 -20.52 -43.27 22.71
C VAL A 79 -19.25 -43.60 21.92
N MET A 80 -18.79 -44.86 21.97
CA MET A 80 -17.63 -45.31 21.19
C MET A 80 -17.85 -45.16 19.69
N SER A 81 -19.05 -45.47 19.18
CA SER A 81 -19.40 -45.25 17.77
C SER A 81 -19.36 -43.77 17.39
N GLN A 82 -19.85 -42.88 18.24
CA GLN A 82 -19.81 -41.44 17.99
C GLN A 82 -18.37 -40.91 17.97
N ILE A 83 -17.54 -41.36 18.91
CA ILE A 83 -16.11 -41.03 18.95
C ILE A 83 -15.41 -41.51 17.66
N ALA A 84 -15.73 -42.72 17.19
CA ALA A 84 -15.16 -43.24 15.95
C ALA A 84 -15.53 -42.38 14.73
N THR A 85 -16.77 -41.90 14.65
CA THR A 85 -17.20 -40.96 13.60
C THR A 85 -16.44 -39.65 13.66
N VAL A 86 -16.36 -39.00 14.83
CA VAL A 86 -15.61 -37.74 15.01
C VAL A 86 -14.14 -37.92 14.62
N LYS A 87 -13.53 -39.04 15.00
CA LYS A 87 -12.16 -39.36 14.62
C LYS A 87 -11.99 -39.50 13.09
N LYS A 88 -12.96 -40.12 12.41
CA LYS A 88 -12.95 -40.23 10.94
C LYS A 88 -13.00 -38.84 10.30
N ASP A 89 -13.89 -37.98 10.79
CA ASP A 89 -14.07 -36.63 10.26
C ASP A 89 -12.81 -35.77 10.49
N MET A 90 -12.18 -35.88 11.65
CA MET A 90 -10.89 -35.24 11.94
C MET A 90 -9.79 -35.67 10.96
N VAL A 91 -9.65 -36.97 10.69
CA VAL A 91 -8.64 -37.47 9.75
C VAL A 91 -8.91 -37.00 8.32
N ILE A 92 -10.18 -36.92 7.89
CA ILE A 92 -10.56 -36.39 6.57
C ILE A 92 -10.20 -34.92 6.48
N LEU A 93 -10.50 -34.14 7.52
CA LEU A 93 -10.18 -32.71 7.58
C LEU A 93 -8.66 -32.49 7.49
N GLU A 94 -7.88 -33.21 8.31
CA GLU A 94 -6.42 -33.08 8.36
C GLU A 94 -5.72 -33.54 7.09
N LYS A 95 -6.19 -34.63 6.46
CA LYS A 95 -5.50 -35.17 5.27
C LYS A 95 -6.01 -34.58 3.96
N SER A 96 -7.31 -34.38 3.83
CA SER A 96 -7.92 -33.99 2.55
C SER A 96 -8.03 -32.48 2.44
N GLU A 97 -8.69 -31.83 3.40
CA GLU A 97 -8.99 -30.40 3.29
C GLU A 97 -7.74 -29.55 3.51
N PHE A 98 -6.92 -29.89 4.51
CA PHE A 98 -5.66 -29.16 4.75
C PHE A 98 -4.68 -29.29 3.57
N SER A 99 -4.54 -30.49 2.99
CA SER A 99 -3.67 -30.70 1.82
C SER A 99 -4.18 -29.92 0.60
N THR A 100 -5.50 -29.90 0.39
CA THR A 100 -6.11 -29.13 -0.70
C THR A 100 -5.89 -27.63 -0.50
N LEU A 101 -6.10 -27.11 0.71
CA LEU A 101 -5.86 -25.71 1.05
C LEU A 101 -4.39 -25.32 0.88
N LEU A 102 -3.46 -26.21 1.27
CA LEU A 102 -2.04 -25.98 1.10
C LEU A 102 -1.68 -25.89 -0.39
N ALA A 103 -2.14 -26.83 -1.20
CA ALA A 103 -1.90 -26.83 -2.64
C ALA A 103 -2.51 -25.59 -3.33
N GLU A 104 -3.73 -25.21 -2.95
CA GLU A 104 -4.36 -24.00 -3.47
C GLU A 104 -3.57 -22.74 -3.07
N ASN A 105 -3.11 -22.66 -1.81
CA ASN A 105 -2.32 -21.53 -1.33
C ASN A 105 -0.97 -21.42 -2.05
N GLU A 106 -0.28 -22.54 -2.27
CA GLU A 106 0.97 -22.57 -3.04
C GLU A 106 0.78 -22.07 -4.48
N VAL A 107 -0.31 -22.49 -5.15
CA VAL A 107 -0.63 -22.03 -6.51
C VAL A 107 -0.95 -20.54 -6.51
N GLN A 108 -1.78 -20.04 -5.59
CA GLN A 108 -2.11 -18.62 -5.49
C GLN A 108 -0.86 -17.77 -5.21
N LEU A 109 0.05 -18.25 -4.35
CA LEU A 109 1.30 -17.57 -4.05
C LEU A 109 2.22 -17.51 -5.27
N LEU A 110 2.32 -18.59 -6.05
CA LEU A 110 3.06 -18.60 -7.30
C LEU A 110 2.45 -17.64 -8.33
N GLN A 111 1.13 -17.63 -8.48
CA GLN A 111 0.44 -16.70 -9.38
C GLN A 111 0.68 -15.23 -8.98
N LEU A 112 0.58 -14.90 -7.70
CA LEU A 112 0.87 -13.55 -7.19
C LEU A 112 2.31 -13.14 -7.44
N LYS A 113 3.28 -14.07 -7.26
CA LYS A 113 4.69 -13.79 -7.57
C LYS A 113 4.91 -13.49 -9.05
N VAL A 114 4.26 -14.23 -9.95
CA VAL A 114 4.36 -14.00 -11.40
C VAL A 114 3.74 -12.66 -11.78
N GLN A 115 2.53 -12.36 -11.27
CA GLN A 115 1.87 -11.07 -11.52
C GLN A 115 2.70 -9.90 -11.00
N LEU A 116 3.29 -10.02 -9.81
CA LEU A 116 4.16 -8.98 -9.25
C LEU A 116 5.41 -8.75 -10.10
N ALA A 117 6.02 -9.82 -10.62
CA ALA A 117 7.17 -9.71 -11.51
C ALA A 117 6.81 -8.99 -12.83
N ASP A 118 5.65 -9.32 -13.41
CA ASP A 118 5.16 -8.71 -14.65
C ASP A 118 4.84 -7.21 -14.46
N GLU A 119 4.10 -6.86 -13.40
CA GLU A 119 3.82 -5.45 -13.07
C GLU A 119 5.10 -4.66 -12.74
N MET A 120 6.07 -5.28 -12.07
CA MET A 120 7.37 -4.64 -11.82
C MET A 120 8.13 -4.38 -13.13
N GLN A 121 8.13 -5.34 -14.06
CA GLN A 121 8.76 -5.19 -15.37
C GLN A 121 8.05 -4.10 -16.20
N LYS A 122 6.72 -4.07 -16.18
CA LYS A 122 5.91 -3.05 -16.84
C LYS A 122 6.21 -1.65 -16.30
N VAL A 123 6.19 -1.47 -14.98
CA VAL A 123 6.56 -0.19 -14.34
C VAL A 123 7.98 0.24 -14.70
N GLN A 124 8.93 -0.71 -14.73
CA GLN A 124 10.31 -0.41 -15.13
C GLN A 124 10.40 0.04 -16.59
N SER A 125 9.68 -0.62 -17.49
CA SER A 125 9.60 -0.26 -18.91
C SER A 125 8.96 1.11 -19.11
N ASP A 126 7.85 1.37 -18.43
CA ASP A 126 7.15 2.66 -18.48
C ASP A 126 8.05 3.80 -17.99
N LYS A 127 8.78 3.58 -16.89
CA LYS A 127 9.75 4.57 -16.37
C LYS A 127 10.91 4.83 -17.34
N MET A 128 11.41 3.79 -18.00
CA MET A 128 12.46 3.96 -19.02
C MET A 128 11.94 4.75 -20.22
N LEU A 129 10.70 4.48 -20.65
CA LEU A 129 10.06 5.23 -21.72
C LEU A 129 9.88 6.71 -21.33
N ASP A 130 9.35 6.98 -20.14
CA ASP A 130 9.16 8.34 -19.62
C ASP A 130 10.48 9.12 -19.56
N MET A 131 11.54 8.50 -19.02
CA MET A 131 12.87 9.11 -19.00
C MET A 131 13.42 9.39 -20.41
N ASN A 132 13.18 8.49 -21.37
CA ASN A 132 13.62 8.69 -22.75
C ASN A 132 12.84 9.82 -23.46
N LEU A 133 11.53 9.93 -23.18
CA LEU A 133 10.70 11.02 -23.67
C LEU A 133 11.16 12.36 -23.08
N GLU A 134 11.38 12.43 -21.76
CA GLU A 134 11.84 13.64 -21.10
C GLU A 134 13.25 14.03 -21.57
N LYS A 135 14.16 13.07 -21.75
CA LYS A 135 15.48 13.32 -22.33
C LYS A 135 15.39 13.88 -23.75
N SER A 136 14.45 13.39 -24.56
CA SER A 136 14.22 13.89 -25.91
C SER A 136 13.66 15.32 -25.89
N ARG A 137 12.71 15.59 -24.99
CA ARG A 137 12.14 16.93 -24.76
C ARG A 137 13.21 17.94 -24.33
N VAL A 138 14.08 17.57 -23.39
CA VAL A 138 15.20 18.42 -22.95
C VAL A 138 16.18 18.69 -24.10
N LYS A 139 16.45 17.69 -24.94
CA LYS A 139 17.32 17.86 -26.11
C LYS A 139 16.72 18.82 -27.14
N GLU A 140 15.42 18.71 -27.40
CA GLU A 140 14.67 19.60 -28.29
C GLU A 140 14.69 21.04 -27.78
N LEU A 141 14.36 21.25 -26.49
CA LEU A 141 14.43 22.57 -25.86
C LEU A 141 15.85 23.16 -25.92
N ARG A 142 16.88 22.36 -25.66
CA ARG A 142 18.28 22.81 -25.80
C ARG A 142 18.59 23.25 -27.23
N ALA A 143 18.17 22.48 -28.24
CA ALA A 143 18.40 22.84 -29.64
C ALA A 143 17.67 24.14 -30.02
N GLU A 144 16.45 24.34 -29.51
CA GLU A 144 15.71 25.59 -29.70
C GLU A 144 16.41 26.78 -29.04
N HIS A 145 16.92 26.61 -27.82
CA HIS A 145 17.71 27.63 -27.13
C HIS A 145 19.01 27.96 -27.85
N GLU A 146 19.73 26.96 -28.36
CA GLU A 146 20.95 27.15 -29.15
C GLU A 146 20.66 27.93 -30.44
N LYS A 147 19.53 27.61 -31.10
CA LYS A 147 19.08 28.35 -32.29
C LYS A 147 18.81 29.82 -31.96
N LYS A 148 18.02 30.11 -30.91
CA LYS A 148 17.73 31.49 -30.48
C LYS A 148 19.01 32.24 -30.10
N LEU A 149 19.94 31.58 -29.41
CA LEU A 149 21.22 32.18 -29.05
C LEU A 149 22.04 32.54 -30.30
N LEU A 150 22.03 31.67 -31.31
CA LEU A 150 22.70 31.93 -32.58
C LEU A 150 22.05 33.10 -33.33
N GLU A 151 20.71 33.13 -33.41
CA GLU A 151 19.95 34.23 -34.02
C GLU A 151 20.25 35.57 -33.35
N THR A 152 20.19 35.64 -32.01
CA THR A 152 20.55 36.87 -31.27
C THR A 152 22.03 37.24 -31.48
N ARG A 153 22.93 36.26 -31.55
CA ARG A 153 24.35 36.53 -31.83
C ARG A 153 24.53 37.13 -33.23
N THR A 154 23.80 36.62 -34.23
CA THR A 154 23.85 37.17 -35.59
C THR A 154 23.29 38.59 -35.65
N GLU A 155 22.16 38.86 -34.98
CA GLU A 155 21.58 40.21 -34.88
C GLU A 155 22.54 41.21 -34.23
N ILE A 156 23.21 40.82 -33.12
CA ILE A 156 24.22 41.67 -32.47
C ILE A 156 25.38 41.97 -33.42
N MET A 157 25.83 40.98 -34.19
CA MET A 157 26.93 41.15 -35.14
C MET A 157 26.55 42.11 -36.27
N GLU A 158 25.34 42.01 -36.80
CA GLU A 158 24.81 42.93 -37.81
C GLU A 158 24.72 44.36 -37.27
N MET A 159 24.12 44.56 -36.08
CA MET A 159 24.06 45.87 -35.43
C MET A 159 25.45 46.46 -35.16
N THR A 160 26.41 45.64 -34.74
CA THR A 160 27.79 46.07 -34.50
C THR A 160 28.45 46.53 -35.80
N ALA A 161 28.27 45.77 -36.89
CA ALA A 161 28.80 46.14 -38.21
C ALA A 161 28.16 47.43 -38.76
N GLU A 162 26.86 47.63 -38.55
CA GLU A 162 26.19 48.90 -38.87
C GLU A 162 26.76 50.05 -38.04
N GLN A 163 26.92 49.85 -36.73
CA GLN A 163 27.51 50.85 -35.84
C GLN A 163 28.94 51.22 -36.26
N GLU A 164 29.78 50.25 -36.62
CA GLU A 164 31.13 50.51 -37.14
C GLU A 164 31.11 51.32 -38.44
N ARG A 165 30.17 51.04 -39.36
CA ARG A 165 29.98 51.85 -40.58
C ARG A 165 29.59 53.29 -40.25
N TYR A 166 28.66 53.50 -39.32
CA TYR A 166 28.27 54.84 -38.87
C TYR A 166 29.44 55.58 -38.20
N LEU A 167 30.21 54.88 -37.36
CA LEU A 167 31.37 55.43 -36.67
C LEU A 167 32.45 55.85 -37.68
N THR A 168 32.82 54.96 -38.60
CA THR A 168 33.80 55.27 -39.67
C THR A 168 33.36 56.43 -40.54
N GLN A 169 32.09 56.49 -40.95
CA GLN A 169 31.57 57.63 -41.71
C GLN A 169 31.67 58.95 -40.93
N THR A 170 31.37 58.91 -39.62
CA THR A 170 31.46 60.10 -38.75
C THR A 170 32.91 60.53 -38.56
N ASN A 171 33.83 59.60 -38.33
CA ASN A 171 35.26 59.89 -38.25
C ASN A 171 35.78 60.54 -39.54
N MET A 172 35.42 60.01 -40.72
CA MET A 172 35.82 60.60 -41.99
C MET A 172 35.30 62.04 -42.17
N LYS A 173 34.06 62.32 -41.71
CA LYS A 173 33.52 63.69 -41.71
C LYS A 173 34.31 64.61 -40.78
N ILE A 174 34.60 64.15 -39.56
CA ILE A 174 35.40 64.91 -38.59
C ILE A 174 36.78 65.20 -39.17
N ASP A 175 37.47 64.21 -39.75
CA ASP A 175 38.80 64.41 -40.36
C ASP A 175 38.76 65.43 -41.50
N THR A 176 37.70 65.39 -42.33
CA THR A 176 37.50 66.35 -43.42
C THR A 176 37.27 67.77 -42.89
N GLU A 177 36.42 67.92 -41.87
CA GLU A 177 36.17 69.22 -41.23
C GLU A 177 37.42 69.76 -40.53
N VAL A 178 38.19 68.91 -39.84
CA VAL A 178 39.46 69.28 -39.19
C VAL A 178 40.48 69.74 -40.23
N ALA A 179 40.62 69.02 -41.35
CA ALA A 179 41.47 69.44 -42.46
C ALA A 179 41.00 70.77 -43.06
N GLY A 180 39.68 70.93 -43.26
CA GLY A 180 39.09 72.18 -43.74
C GLY A 180 39.37 73.36 -42.81
N LEU A 181 39.11 73.21 -41.51
CA LEU A 181 39.41 74.23 -40.49
C LEU A 181 40.90 74.55 -40.44
N LYS A 182 41.78 73.56 -40.56
CA LYS A 182 43.23 73.77 -40.62
C LYS A 182 43.62 74.60 -41.85
N THR A 183 43.08 74.30 -43.03
CA THR A 183 43.34 75.10 -44.25
C THR A 183 42.83 76.53 -44.12
N MET A 184 41.65 76.72 -43.53
CA MET A 184 41.09 78.05 -43.25
C MET A 184 41.93 78.82 -42.23
N LEU A 185 42.47 78.14 -41.22
CA LEU A 185 43.39 78.75 -40.26
C LEU A 185 44.70 79.17 -40.92
N GLU A 186 45.27 78.32 -41.78
CA GLU A 186 46.48 78.63 -42.54
C GLU A 186 46.25 79.80 -43.50
N SER A 187 45.10 79.86 -44.20
CA SER A 187 44.75 81.00 -45.05
C SER A 187 44.57 82.28 -44.23
N HIS A 188 43.90 82.23 -43.08
CA HIS A 188 43.73 83.38 -42.20
C HIS A 188 45.07 83.90 -41.64
N LYS A 189 46.01 82.99 -41.29
CA LYS A 189 47.38 83.38 -40.91
C LYS A 189 48.10 84.09 -42.05
N LEU A 190 48.02 83.55 -43.27
CA LEU A 190 48.63 84.18 -44.45
C LEU A 190 48.02 85.55 -44.74
N ASP A 191 46.71 85.70 -44.64
CA ASP A 191 46.04 87.00 -44.85
C ASP A 191 46.39 88.02 -43.77
N THR A 192 46.56 87.59 -42.52
CA THR A 192 47.07 88.44 -41.44
C THR A 192 48.50 88.93 -41.75
N ILE A 193 49.37 88.04 -42.24
CA ILE A 193 50.73 88.41 -42.65
C ILE A 193 50.70 89.41 -43.81
N LYS A 194 49.87 89.18 -44.83
CA LYS A 194 49.70 90.11 -45.96
C LYS A 194 49.17 91.46 -45.50
N TYR A 195 48.18 91.49 -44.62
CA TYR A 195 47.63 92.72 -44.04
C TYR A 195 48.72 93.48 -43.29
N LEU A 196 49.50 92.80 -42.44
CA LEU A 196 50.61 93.40 -41.72
C LEU A 196 51.67 93.98 -42.69
N ALA A 197 52.02 93.26 -43.75
CA ALA A 197 52.93 93.75 -44.79
C ALA A 197 52.38 95.01 -45.48
N SER A 198 51.08 95.03 -45.82
CA SER A 198 50.43 96.19 -46.45
C SER A 198 50.44 97.42 -45.53
N VAL A 199 50.18 97.24 -44.23
CA VAL A 199 50.25 98.33 -43.24
C VAL A 199 51.68 98.87 -43.15
N PHE A 200 52.70 98.01 -43.09
CA PHE A 200 54.10 98.43 -43.10
C PHE A 200 54.48 99.20 -44.38
N THR A 201 53.98 98.79 -45.55
CA THR A 201 54.20 99.56 -46.78
C THR A 201 53.53 100.93 -46.74
N CYS A 202 52.29 101.04 -46.26
CA CYS A 202 51.62 102.32 -46.06
C CYS A 202 52.38 103.22 -45.08
N LEU A 203 52.87 102.66 -43.97
CA LEU A 203 53.68 103.37 -42.97
C LEU A 203 55.00 103.86 -43.55
N THR A 204 55.65 103.05 -44.40
CA THR A 204 56.88 103.41 -45.12
C THR A 204 56.62 104.56 -46.10
N VAL A 205 55.50 104.54 -46.84
CA VAL A 205 55.10 105.62 -47.74
C VAL A 205 54.85 106.92 -46.96
N VAL A 206 54.10 106.85 -45.85
CA VAL A 206 53.83 108.02 -44.99
C VAL A 206 55.11 108.60 -44.41
N LEU A 207 56.04 107.76 -43.92
CA LEU A 207 57.36 108.21 -43.45
C LEU A 207 58.21 108.80 -44.59
N GLY A 208 58.11 108.25 -45.80
CA GLY A 208 58.75 108.80 -46.99
C GLY A 208 58.25 110.21 -47.34
N PHE A 209 56.93 110.43 -47.26
CA PHE A 209 56.33 111.77 -47.41
C PHE A 209 56.75 112.72 -46.29
N TYR A 210 56.81 112.25 -45.04
CA TYR A 210 57.25 113.07 -43.91
C TYR A 210 58.74 113.49 -44.02
N ARG A 211 59.58 112.64 -44.64
CA ARG A 211 61.02 112.91 -44.87
C ARG A 211 61.30 113.88 -46.03
N ILE A 212 60.35 114.07 -46.95
CA ILE A 212 60.43 115.04 -48.07
C ILE A 212 59.88 116.42 -47.64
N TRP A 213 59.09 116.48 -46.57
CA TRP A 213 58.49 117.71 -46.03
C TRP A 213 59.34 118.38 -44.91
N MET A 214 60.50 117.82 -44.55
CA MET A 214 61.44 118.38 -43.57
C MET A 214 62.76 118.78 -44.24
#